data_AF-A0A7X7QJE2-F1
#
_entry.id   AF-A0A7X7QJE2-F1
#
_cell.length_a   1.000
_cell.length_b   1.000
_cell.length_c   1.000
_cell.angle_alpha   90.00
_cell.angle_beta   90.00
_cell.angle_gamma   90.00
#
_symmetry.space_group_name_H-M   'P 1'
#
loop_
_entity.id
_entity.type
_entity.pdbx_description
1 polymer ?
#
loop_
_entity_poly.entity_id
_entity_poly.type
_entity_poly.pdbx_seq_one_letter_code
_entity_poly.pdbx_strand_id
1 'polypeptide(L)' 'MTTETDPERNLGEQPLARIMAAAGLTAHDLVAASTEQITHKMVSRACKGRRLTPHVQVKIRNALAKAAGREYALAELFTY' A
#
# COMPACT_ATOMS: atom_id res chain seq x y z
N MET A 1 20.09 -20.29 0.64
CA MET A 1 19.43 -19.02 0.29
C MET A 1 18.36 -18.75 1.34
N THR A 2 18.71 -18.04 2.40
CA THR A 2 17.86 -17.86 3.58
C THR A 2 16.75 -16.87 3.25
N THR A 3 15.51 -17.32 3.15
CA THR A 3 14.34 -16.44 3.03
C THR A 3 14.10 -15.83 4.39
N GLU A 4 14.62 -14.62 4.60
CA GLU A 4 14.38 -13.80 5.78
C GLU A 4 12.91 -13.37 5.79
N THR A 5 12.06 -14.25 6.31
CA THR A 5 10.74 -13.87 6.80
C THR A 5 10.98 -12.93 7.96
N ASP A 6 10.61 -11.66 7.74
CA ASP A 6 10.60 -10.63 8.76
C ASP A 6 9.15 -10.41 9.22
N PRO A 7 8.56 -11.32 10.05
CA PRO A 7 7.22 -11.15 10.57
C PRO A 7 7.15 -10.08 11.67
N GLU A 8 8.29 -9.75 12.30
CA GLU A 8 8.36 -8.98 13.56
C GLU A 8 8.11 -7.46 13.41
N ARG A 9 8.01 -6.95 12.18
CA ARG A 9 7.82 -5.51 11.88
C ARG A 9 6.52 -5.17 11.14
N ASN A 10 5.63 -6.14 11.04
CA ASN A 10 4.32 -5.99 10.40
C ASN A 10 3.27 -5.75 11.48
N LEU A 11 2.65 -4.57 11.49
CA LEU A 11 1.63 -4.16 12.47
C LEU A 11 0.25 -4.81 12.19
N GLY A 12 0.23 -5.93 11.47
CA GLY A 12 -1.00 -6.56 10.97
C GLY A 12 -1.52 -5.94 9.67
N GLU A 13 -2.60 -6.53 9.15
CA GLU A 13 -3.26 -6.06 7.93
C GLU A 13 -3.70 -4.60 8.05
N GLN A 14 -3.27 -3.76 7.11
CA GLN A 14 -3.67 -2.35 7.08
C GLN A 14 -4.99 -2.16 6.34
N PRO A 15 -5.75 -1.10 6.67
CA PRO A 15 -6.96 -0.72 5.95
C PRO A 15 -6.80 -0.68 4.43
N LEU A 16 -5.62 -0.25 3.94
CA LEU A 16 -5.27 -0.27 2.51
C LEU A 16 -5.56 -1.63 1.85
N ALA A 17 -5.21 -2.75 2.50
CA ALA A 17 -5.39 -4.08 1.94
C ALA A 17 -6.88 -4.38 1.69
N ARG A 18 -7.73 -4.01 2.65
CA ARG A 18 -9.19 -4.17 2.56
C ARG A 18 -9.80 -3.28 1.50
N ILE A 19 -9.35 -2.03 1.43
CA ILE A 19 -9.80 -1.06 0.42
C ILE A 19 -9.46 -1.57 -0.98
N MET A 20 -8.23 -2.06 -1.19
CA MET A 20 -7.81 -2.64 -2.46
C MET A 20 -8.67 -3.86 -2.82
N ALA A 21 -8.88 -4.78 -1.87
CA ALA A 21 -9.72 -5.96 -2.10
C ALA A 21 -11.18 -5.58 -2.44
N ALA A 22 -11.76 -4.61 -1.73
CA ALA A 22 -13.12 -4.13 -1.97
C ALA A 22 -13.26 -3.43 -3.33
N ALA A 23 -12.21 -2.74 -3.78
CA ALA A 23 -12.16 -2.11 -5.10
C ALA A 23 -11.75 -3.06 -6.23
N GLY A 24 -11.44 -4.33 -5.94
CA GLY A 24 -10.94 -5.29 -6.92
C GLY A 24 -9.55 -4.94 -7.47
N LEU A 25 -8.77 -4.12 -6.76
CA LEU A 25 -7.47 -3.62 -7.18
C LEU A 25 -6.33 -4.51 -6.69
N THR A 26 -5.37 -4.76 -7.58
CA THR A 26 -4.14 -5.47 -7.28
C THR A 26 -2.97 -4.51 -7.09
N ALA A 27 -1.85 -5.01 -6.56
CA ALA A 27 -0.62 -4.21 -6.50
C ALA A 27 -0.11 -3.78 -7.89
N HIS A 28 -0.42 -4.57 -8.93
CA HIS A 28 -0.09 -4.23 -10.31
C HIS A 28 -0.88 -3.00 -10.77
N ASP A 29 -2.18 -2.95 -10.47
CA ASP A 29 -3.05 -1.83 -10.87
C ASP A 29 -2.59 -0.50 -10.24
N LEU A 30 -2.18 -0.54 -8.96
CA LEU A 30 -1.60 0.64 -8.31
C LEU A 30 -0.30 1.09 -9.00
N VAL A 31 0.59 0.15 -9.30
CA VAL A 31 1.87 0.45 -9.97
C VAL A 31 1.63 1.01 -11.38
N ALA A 32 0.68 0.45 -12.13
CA ALA A 32 0.32 0.88 -13.48
C ALA A 32 -0.39 2.25 -13.49
N ALA A 33 -1.24 2.52 -12.49
CA ALA A 33 -1.94 3.80 -12.38
C ALA A 33 -1.04 4.94 -11.88
N SER A 34 -0.05 4.63 -11.04
CA SER A 34 0.82 5.60 -10.38
C SER A 34 1.61 6.45 -11.38
N THR A 35 1.60 7.77 -11.17
CA THR A 35 2.52 8.70 -11.86
C THR A 35 3.87 8.79 -11.16
N GLU A 36 3.99 8.21 -9.97
CA GLU A 36 5.18 8.22 -9.14
C GLU A 36 5.85 6.84 -9.14
N GLN A 37 7.16 6.81 -8.90
CA GLN A 37 7.93 5.56 -8.80
C GLN A 37 7.51 4.78 -7.54
N ILE A 38 6.66 3.77 -7.72
CA ILE A 38 6.29 2.77 -6.72
C ILE A 38 6.52 1.36 -7.26
N THR A 39 6.77 0.40 -6.37
CA THR A 39 7.02 -0.99 -6.74
C THR A 39 6.00 -1.93 -6.09
N HIS A 40 5.78 -3.10 -6.69
CA HIS A 40 4.94 -4.16 -6.11
C HIS A 40 5.33 -4.47 -4.65
N LYS A 41 6.64 -4.49 -4.34
CA LYS A 41 7.15 -4.71 -2.97
C LYS A 41 6.78 -3.58 -2.00
N MET A 42 6.66 -2.33 -2.47
CA MET A 42 6.20 -1.22 -1.61
C MET A 42 4.74 -1.40 -1.26
N VAL A 43 3.89 -1.77 -2.23
CA VAL A 43 2.47 -2.03 -2.01
C VAL A 43 2.26 -3.23 -1.09
N SER A 44 2.94 -4.36 -1.35
CA SER A 44 2.83 -5.53 -0.47
C SER A 44 3.24 -5.24 0.98
N ARG A 45 4.26 -4.39 1.18
CA ARG A 45 4.69 -3.97 2.53
C ARG A 45 3.65 -3.09 3.22
N ALA A 46 3.05 -2.18 2.45
CA ALA A 46 1.97 -1.31 2.93
C ALA A 46 0.76 -2.13 3.41
N CYS A 47 0.31 -3.11 2.61
CA CYS A 47 -0.81 -3.98 2.97
C CYS A 47 -0.55 -4.80 4.24
N LYS A 48 0.69 -5.23 4.45
CA LYS A 48 1.10 -6.03 5.62
C LYS A 48 1.35 -5.19 6.88
N GLY A 49 1.23 -3.87 6.83
CA GLY A 49 1.46 -3.02 8.01
C GLY A 49 2.92 -2.82 8.36
N ARG A 50 3.83 -2.97 7.39
CA ARG A 50 5.20 -2.51 7.58
C ARG A 50 5.18 -0.98 7.66
N ARG A 51 5.84 -0.40 8.68
CA ARG A 51 5.96 1.05 8.80
C ARG A 51 6.71 1.64 7.60
N LEU A 52 6.04 2.50 6.84
CA LEU A 52 6.59 3.19 5.67
C LEU A 52 6.87 4.65 6.01
N THR A 53 7.82 5.25 5.29
CA THR A 53 8.06 6.69 5.40
C THR A 53 6.85 7.48 4.88
N PRO A 54 6.57 8.69 5.42
CA PRO A 54 5.43 9.50 4.97
C PRO A 54 5.41 9.74 3.45
N HIS A 55 6.58 9.92 2.84
CA HIS A 55 6.72 10.09 1.40
C HIS A 55 6.22 8.86 0.60
N VAL A 56 6.51 7.65 1.08
CA VAL A 56 6.01 6.41 0.44
C VAL A 56 4.51 6.24 0.68
N GLN A 57 4.01 6.58 1.87
CA GLN A 57 2.57 6.53 2.15
C GLN A 57 1.77 7.43 1.21
N VAL A 58 2.25 8.66 0.98
CA VAL A 58 1.66 9.62 0.03
C VAL A 58 1.62 9.05 -1.39
N LYS A 59 2.72 8.45 -1.85
CA LYS A 59 2.78 7.80 -3.17
C LYS A 59 1.72 6.71 -3.33
N ILE A 60 1.59 5.85 -2.32
CA ILE A 60 0.63 4.74 -2.35
C ILE A 60 -0.81 5.27 -2.32
N ARG A 61 -1.09 6.29 -1.50
CA ARG A 61 -2.38 6.98 -1.49
C ARG A 61 -2.71 7.58 -2.85
N ASN A 62 -1.77 8.29 -3.48
CA ASN A 62 -1.98 8.90 -4.80
C ASN A 62 -2.26 7.85 -5.87
N ALA A 63 -1.49 6.76 -5.87
CA ALA A 63 -1.68 5.64 -6.78
C ALA A 63 -3.05 4.97 -6.58
N LEU A 64 -3.44 4.71 -5.33
CA LEU A 64 -4.76 4.16 -5.00
C LEU A 64 -5.87 5.11 -5.42
N ALA A 65 -5.74 6.40 -5.14
CA ALA A 65 -6.75 7.38 -5.46
C ALA A 65 -7.02 7.46 -6.97
N LYS A 66 -5.94 7.38 -7.76
CA LYS A 66 -6.02 7.34 -9.21
C LYS A 66 -6.58 6.02 -9.74
N ALA A 67 -6.20 4.89 -9.17
CA ALA A 67 -6.71 3.57 -9.56
C ALA A 67 -8.19 3.38 -9.22
N ALA A 68 -8.63 3.87 -8.05
CA ALA A 68 -10.00 3.75 -7.57
C ALA A 68 -10.92 4.91 -8.01
N GLY A 69 -10.36 5.99 -8.60
CA GLY A 69 -11.11 7.17 -9.02
C GLY A 69 -11.72 7.99 -7.87
N ARG A 70 -11.19 7.86 -6.64
CA ARG A 70 -11.63 8.63 -5.46
C ARG A 70 -10.45 9.05 -4.61
N GLU A 71 -10.57 10.14 -3.87
CA GLU A 71 -9.54 10.52 -2.91
C GLU A 71 -9.62 9.69 -1.61
N TYR A 72 -8.49 9.57 -0.92
CA TYR A 72 -8.37 8.92 0.37
C TYR A 72 -7.45 9.72 1.29
N ALA A 73 -7.75 9.77 2.58
CA ALA A 73 -6.83 10.27 3.59
C ALA A 73 -5.79 9.21 3.99
N LEU A 74 -4.60 9.63 4.43
CA LEU A 74 -3.58 8.68 4.92
C LEU A 74 -4.05 7.86 6.12
N ALA A 75 -4.85 8.47 7.00
CA ALA A 75 -5.46 7.81 8.16
C ALA A 75 -6.50 6.73 7.76
N GLU A 76 -7.03 6.77 6.54
CA GLU A 76 -7.88 5.69 6.01
C GLU A 76 -7.07 4.50 5.51
N LEU A 77 -5.77 4.68 5.21
CA LEU A 77 -4.92 3.66 4.62
C LEU A 77 -4.01 2.99 5.66
N PHE A 78 -3.58 3.75 6.68
CA PHE A 78 -2.58 3.34 7.66
C PHE A 78 -3.02 3.66 9.09
N THR A 79 -2.74 2.75 10.03
CA THR A 79 -3.17 2.86 11.44
C THR A 79 -2.04 3.30 12.40
N TYR A 80 -0.96 3.90 11.92
CA TYR A 80 0.28 4.14 12.67
C TYR A 80 0.97 5.47 12.36
#